data_AF-A0A7S0BRW6-F1
#
_entry.id   AF-A0A7S0BRW6-F1
#
_cell.length_a   1.000
_cell.length_b   1.000
_cell.length_c   1.000
_cell.angle_alpha   90.00
_cell.angle_beta   90.00
_cell.angle_gamma   90.00
#
_symmetry.space_group_name_H-M   'P 1'
#
loop_
_entity.id
_entity.type
_entity.pdbx_description
1 polymer ?
#
loop_
_entity_poly.entity_id
_entity_poly.type
_entity_poly.pdbx_seq_one_letter_code
_entity_poly.pdbx_strand_id
1 'polypeptide(L)'
;VFFCFVAEDFLFYWGHRALHTNFLYRHIHHVHHRYAAPFGIAAEYAHPVEVVFLGVATIFGPMVVRPHLLTLWVYLLMRCFQTIECHSGYDFPWSINRWLPLYGGADFHDHHHRTYSGNYASTFVWLDKLYGTDQSYREWKKNSRMREKTKGM
;
A
#
# COMPACT_ATOMS: atom_id res chain seq x y z
N VAL A 1 -2.53 8.89 16.43
CA VAL A 1 -1.90 7.88 15.55
C VAL A 1 -2.91 7.27 14.60
N PHE A 2 -3.94 6.55 15.07
CA PHE A 2 -4.94 5.92 14.18
C PHE A 2 -5.57 6.89 13.17
N PHE A 3 -6.05 8.06 13.63
CA PHE A 3 -6.57 9.10 12.74
C PHE A 3 -5.59 9.48 11.63
N CYS A 4 -4.29 9.60 11.94
CA CYS A 4 -3.26 9.96 10.95
C CYS A 4 -3.11 8.88 9.87
N PHE A 5 -3.20 7.59 10.24
CA PHE A 5 -3.21 6.48 9.28
C PHE A 5 -4.45 6.53 8.37
N VAL A 6 -5.63 6.76 8.93
CA VAL A 6 -6.86 6.85 8.12
C VAL A 6 -6.82 8.03 7.15
N ALA A 7 -6.30 9.18 7.61
CA ALA A 7 -6.17 10.37 6.78
C ALA A 7 -5.13 10.19 5.65
N GLU A 8 -3.98 9.59 5.96
CA GLU A 8 -2.95 9.25 4.97
C GLU A 8 -3.48 8.25 3.95
N ASP A 9 -4.11 7.17 4.41
CA ASP A 9 -4.61 6.10 3.55
C ASP A 9 -5.69 6.59 2.58
N PHE A 10 -6.56 7.51 3.04
CA PHE A 10 -7.55 8.15 2.18
C PHE A 10 -6.91 9.01 1.08
N LEU A 11 -5.96 9.89 1.43
CA LEU A 11 -5.28 10.75 0.45
C LEU A 11 -4.42 9.93 -0.51
N PHE A 12 -3.69 8.95 0.03
CA PHE A 12 -2.86 8.04 -0.73
C PHE A 12 -3.70 7.26 -1.74
N TYR A 13 -4.83 6.67 -1.35
CA TYR A 13 -5.68 5.90 -2.27
C TYR A 13 -6.03 6.68 -3.53
N TRP A 14 -6.50 7.92 -3.38
CA TRP A 14 -6.91 8.74 -4.52
C TRP A 14 -5.73 9.20 -5.36
N GLY A 15 -4.63 9.64 -4.73
CA GLY A 15 -3.46 10.07 -5.47
C GLY A 15 -2.74 8.92 -6.14
N HIS A 16 -2.64 7.76 -5.51
CA HIS A 16 -2.09 6.55 -6.09
C HIS A 16 -2.93 6.08 -7.28
N ARG A 17 -4.26 6.05 -7.14
CA ARG A 17 -5.14 5.78 -8.28
C ARG A 17 -4.97 6.78 -9.42
N ALA A 18 -4.74 8.06 -9.12
CA ALA A 18 -4.45 9.07 -10.14
C ALA A 18 -3.08 8.88 -10.80
N LEU A 19 -2.06 8.47 -10.04
CA LEU A 19 -0.72 8.14 -10.54
C LEU A 19 -0.75 6.99 -11.56
N HIS A 20 -1.78 6.13 -11.52
CA HIS A 20 -2.03 5.08 -12.52
C HIS A 20 -2.80 5.53 -13.76
N THR A 21 -3.07 6.82 -13.93
CA THR A 21 -3.52 7.35 -15.23
C THR A 21 -2.39 7.29 -16.25
N ASN A 22 -2.70 7.07 -17.53
CA ASN A 22 -1.70 6.88 -18.60
C ASN A 22 -0.57 7.92 -18.60
N PHE A 23 -0.90 9.19 -18.35
CA PHE A 23 0.08 10.28 -18.33
C PHE A 23 0.98 10.20 -17.08
N LEU A 24 0.39 10.15 -15.89
CA LEU A 24 1.15 10.18 -14.65
C LEU A 24 1.95 8.88 -14.45
N TYR A 25 1.42 7.74 -14.89
CA TYR A 25 2.14 6.48 -14.83
C TYR A 25 3.42 6.56 -15.64
N ARG A 26 3.28 6.91 -16.93
CA ARG A 26 4.40 6.93 -17.89
C ARG A 26 5.52 7.89 -17.50
N HIS A 27 5.20 9.02 -16.85
CA HIS A 27 6.19 10.05 -16.56
C HIS A 27 6.66 10.06 -15.11
N ILE A 28 5.86 9.54 -14.17
CA ILE A 28 6.13 9.63 -12.72
C ILE A 28 6.18 8.23 -12.11
N HIS A 29 5.04 7.53 -12.10
CA HIS A 29 4.88 6.34 -11.26
C HIS A 29 5.59 5.08 -11.78
N HIS A 30 5.96 5.04 -13.07
CA HIS A 30 6.74 3.95 -13.64
C HIS A 30 8.10 3.74 -12.94
N VAL A 31 8.65 4.78 -12.28
CA VAL A 31 9.91 4.68 -11.51
C VAL A 31 9.71 3.78 -10.30
N HIS A 32 8.59 3.95 -9.58
CA HIS A 32 8.21 3.10 -8.45
C HIS A 32 7.94 1.67 -8.90
N HIS A 33 7.25 1.51 -10.04
CA HIS A 33 6.94 0.22 -10.67
C HIS A 33 8.12 -0.45 -11.39
N ARG A 34 9.34 0.10 -11.26
CA ARG A 34 10.56 -0.48 -11.86
C ARG A 34 10.82 -1.91 -11.40
N TYR A 35 10.43 -2.25 -10.17
CA TYR A 35 10.62 -3.56 -9.58
C TYR A 35 9.28 -4.29 -9.43
N ALA A 36 8.94 -5.19 -10.36
CA ALA A 36 7.71 -5.97 -10.31
C ALA A 36 7.57 -6.88 -9.06
N ALA A 37 8.71 -7.19 -8.42
CA ALA A 37 8.77 -7.79 -7.09
C ALA A 37 9.51 -6.80 -6.17
N PRO A 38 8.77 -5.97 -5.41
CA PRO A 38 9.39 -4.98 -4.54
C PRO A 38 10.12 -5.66 -3.37
N PHE A 39 11.03 -4.91 -2.76
CA PHE A 39 11.70 -5.25 -1.51
C PHE A 39 11.74 -3.98 -0.65
N GLY A 40 11.88 -4.11 0.66
CA GLY A 40 11.62 -3.01 1.61
C GLY A 40 12.30 -1.67 1.32
N ILE A 41 13.52 -1.67 0.76
CA ILE A 41 14.24 -0.43 0.39
C ILE A 41 13.67 0.20 -0.89
N ALA A 42 13.20 -0.62 -1.84
CA ALA A 42 12.58 -0.14 -3.07
C ALA A 42 11.25 0.59 -2.82
N ALA A 43 10.68 0.47 -1.62
CA ALA A 43 9.46 1.17 -1.24
C ALA A 43 9.56 2.70 -1.37
N GLU A 44 10.76 3.26 -1.12
CA GLU A 44 11.03 4.70 -1.24
C GLU A 44 11.70 5.07 -2.58
N TYR A 45 11.91 4.09 -3.48
CA TYR A 45 12.48 4.34 -4.80
C TYR A 45 11.39 4.84 -5.75
N ALA A 46 11.17 6.15 -5.75
CA ALA A 46 10.13 6.80 -6.54
C ALA A 46 10.61 8.09 -7.21
N HIS A 47 9.83 8.59 -8.16
CA HIS A 47 10.09 9.89 -8.79
C HIS A 47 9.95 11.03 -7.75
N PRO A 48 10.77 12.10 -7.77
CA PRO A 48 10.72 13.16 -6.76
C PRO A 48 9.32 13.78 -6.54
N VAL A 49 8.54 13.94 -7.61
CA VAL A 49 7.15 14.44 -7.52
C VAL A 49 6.25 13.51 -6.71
N GLU A 50 6.43 12.19 -6.88
CA GLU A 50 5.71 11.20 -6.10
C GLU A 50 6.13 11.24 -4.64
N VAL A 51 7.43 11.34 -4.35
CA VAL A 51 7.96 11.51 -2.99
C VAL A 51 7.35 12.72 -2.29
N VAL A 52 7.23 13.87 -2.99
CA VAL A 52 6.58 15.06 -2.43
C VAL A 52 5.11 14.81 -2.13
N PHE A 53 4.36 14.19 -3.06
CA PHE A 53 2.96 13.84 -2.84
C PHE A 53 2.78 12.91 -1.64
N LEU A 54 3.57 11.82 -1.56
CA LEU A 54 3.56 10.86 -0.47
C LEU A 54 3.90 11.51 0.88
N GLY A 55 4.88 12.41 0.88
CA GLY A 55 5.23 13.23 2.04
C GLY A 55 4.05 14.07 2.52
N VAL A 56 3.38 14.78 1.61
CA VAL A 56 2.18 15.60 1.92
C VAL A 56 1.05 14.74 2.49
N ALA A 57 0.74 13.60 1.86
CA ALA A 57 -0.29 12.68 2.34
C ALA A 57 0.02 12.17 3.77
N THR A 58 1.29 11.84 4.03
CA THR A 58 1.76 11.39 5.35
C THR A 58 1.62 12.46 6.43
N ILE A 59 1.98 13.72 6.15
CA ILE A 59 1.92 14.78 7.17
C ILE A 59 0.54 15.42 7.33
N PHE A 60 -0.40 15.19 6.41
CA PHE A 60 -1.73 15.82 6.44
C PHE A 60 -2.48 15.57 7.75
N GLY A 61 -2.59 14.30 8.18
CA GLY A 61 -3.25 13.94 9.44
C GLY A 61 -2.64 14.67 10.65
N PRO A 62 -1.30 14.60 10.85
CA PRO A 62 -0.60 15.38 11.86
C PRO A 62 -0.80 16.90 11.77
N MET A 63 -0.87 17.49 10.57
CA MET A 63 -1.13 18.92 10.40
C MET A 63 -2.52 19.33 10.92
N VAL A 64 -3.51 18.46 10.74
CA VAL A 64 -4.89 18.69 11.20
C VAL A 64 -5.00 18.62 12.73
N VAL A 65 -4.44 17.57 13.35
CA VAL A 65 -4.62 17.32 14.79
C VAL A 65 -3.54 17.92 15.68
N ARG A 66 -2.43 18.39 15.08
CA ARG A 66 -1.30 19.04 15.75
C ARG A 66 -0.82 18.28 17.00
N PRO A 67 -0.42 17.00 16.84
CA PRO A 67 -0.13 16.14 17.97
C PRO A 67 1.18 16.56 18.66
N HIS A 68 1.38 16.10 19.89
CA HIS A 68 2.67 16.22 20.57
C HIS A 68 3.80 15.58 19.73
N LEU A 69 5.03 16.11 19.84
CA LEU A 69 6.18 15.65 19.06
C LEU A 69 6.42 14.13 19.18
N LEU A 70 6.31 13.58 20.39
CA LEU A 70 6.41 12.14 20.62
C LEU A 70 5.37 11.35 19.82
N THR A 71 4.12 11.82 19.76
CA THR A 71 3.05 11.18 18.99
C THR A 71 3.30 11.27 17.48
N LEU A 72 3.88 12.38 17.01
CA LEU A 72 4.33 12.51 15.63
C LEU A 72 5.42 11.48 15.31
N TRP A 73 6.44 11.35 16.16
CA TRP A 73 7.53 10.39 15.95
C TRP A 73 7.03 8.94 15.96
N VAL A 74 6.16 8.59 16.90
CA VAL A 74 5.53 7.26 16.93
C VAL A 74 4.77 7.00 15.63
N TYR A 75 3.99 7.97 15.15
CA TYR A 75 3.28 7.83 13.88
C TYR A 75 4.24 7.63 12.69
N LEU A 76 5.28 8.46 12.56
CA LEU A 76 6.23 8.36 11.46
C LEU A 76 7.02 7.03 11.47
N LEU A 77 7.40 6.56 12.66
CA LEU A 77 8.08 5.27 12.80
C LEU A 77 7.16 4.11 12.39
N MET A 78 5.90 4.12 12.86
CA MET A 78 4.92 3.11 12.46
C MET A 78 4.61 3.17 10.96
N ARG A 79 4.52 4.39 10.38
CA ARG A 79 4.26 4.59 8.95
C ARG A 79 5.41 4.05 8.11
N CYS A 80 6.67 4.35 8.47
CA CYS A 80 7.84 3.84 7.78
C CYS A 80 7.92 2.31 7.87
N PHE A 81 7.66 1.74 9.05
CA PHE A 81 7.59 0.29 9.21
C PHE A 81 6.50 -0.34 8.33
N GLN A 82 5.31 0.27 8.28
CA GLN A 82 4.20 -0.17 7.42
C GLN A 82 4.62 -0.17 5.94
N THR A 83 5.26 0.92 5.46
CA THR A 83 5.78 1.03 4.08
C THR A 83 6.72 -0.12 3.76
N ILE A 84 7.70 -0.38 4.63
CA ILE A 84 8.69 -1.44 4.43
C ILE A 84 8.02 -2.82 4.44
N GLU A 85 7.09 -3.05 5.36
CA GLU A 85 6.40 -4.33 5.50
C GLU A 85 5.57 -4.66 4.25
N CYS A 86 4.78 -3.71 3.73
CA CYS A 86 3.96 -3.96 2.56
C CYS A 86 4.77 -4.08 1.26
N HIS A 87 6.02 -3.63 1.22
CA HIS A 87 6.93 -3.81 0.08
C HIS A 87 7.95 -4.92 0.30
N SER A 88 7.87 -5.65 1.41
CA SER A 88 8.92 -6.62 1.77
C SER A 88 8.94 -7.84 0.84
N GLY A 89 7.83 -8.15 0.16
CA GLY A 89 7.61 -9.40 -0.57
C GLY A 89 7.37 -10.61 0.33
N TYR A 90 7.26 -10.42 1.65
CA TYR A 90 7.09 -11.51 2.63
C TYR A 90 5.77 -11.40 3.40
N ASP A 91 4.91 -12.41 3.21
CA ASP A 91 3.65 -12.58 3.95
C ASP A 91 3.81 -13.67 5.03
N PHE A 92 4.44 -13.29 6.15
CA PHE A 92 4.76 -14.19 7.26
C PHE A 92 3.51 -14.65 8.03
N PRO A 93 3.59 -15.75 8.81
CA PRO A 93 2.50 -16.17 9.70
C PRO A 93 2.09 -15.12 10.75
N TRP A 94 2.99 -14.19 11.08
CA TRP A 94 2.75 -13.10 12.03
C TRP A 94 2.53 -11.73 11.37
N SER A 95 2.42 -11.66 10.04
CA SER A 95 2.13 -10.40 9.34
C SER A 95 0.76 -9.83 9.77
N ILE A 96 0.64 -8.50 9.80
CA ILE A 96 -0.53 -7.80 10.37
C ILE A 96 -1.82 -8.13 9.60
N ASN A 97 -1.74 -8.32 8.29
CA ASN A 97 -2.86 -8.76 7.43
C ASN A 97 -3.52 -10.08 7.91
N ARG A 98 -2.81 -10.92 8.66
CA ARG A 98 -3.36 -12.17 9.24
C ARG A 98 -4.32 -11.91 10.40
N TRP A 99 -4.12 -10.82 11.13
CA TRP A 99 -4.88 -10.46 12.34
C TRP A 99 -5.92 -9.38 12.07
N LEU A 100 -5.64 -8.49 11.11
CA LEU A 100 -6.50 -7.37 10.73
C LEU A 100 -6.97 -7.50 9.28
N PRO A 101 -8.20 -8.00 9.02
CA PRO A 101 -8.70 -8.30 7.66
C PRO A 101 -8.87 -7.09 6.72
N LEU A 102 -8.71 -5.87 7.25
CA LEU A 102 -8.72 -4.64 6.48
C LEU A 102 -7.31 -4.15 6.13
N TYR A 103 -6.26 -4.79 6.62
CA TYR A 103 -4.87 -4.42 6.31
C TYR A 103 -4.39 -5.17 5.07
N GLY A 104 -3.82 -4.44 4.10
CA GLY A 104 -3.39 -5.02 2.82
C GLY A 104 -2.20 -5.97 2.96
N GLY A 105 -1.12 -5.49 3.58
CA GLY A 105 0.13 -6.25 3.73
C GLY A 105 0.88 -6.48 2.42
N ALA A 106 1.95 -7.28 2.51
CA ALA A 106 2.88 -7.50 1.40
C ALA A 106 2.24 -8.14 0.18
N ASP A 107 1.37 -9.14 0.37
CA ASP A 107 0.78 -9.88 -0.75
C ASP A 107 -0.18 -9.04 -1.60
N PHE A 108 -0.90 -8.11 -0.96
CA PHE A 108 -1.80 -7.18 -1.63
C PHE A 108 -1.05 -6.18 -2.51
N HIS A 109 0.07 -5.67 -2.00
CA HIS A 109 0.89 -4.71 -2.73
C HIS A 109 1.79 -5.37 -3.78
N ASP A 110 2.29 -6.58 -3.54
CA ASP A 110 2.96 -7.39 -4.56
C ASP A 110 2.06 -7.66 -5.76
N HIS A 111 0.77 -7.95 -5.52
CA HIS A 111 -0.19 -8.13 -6.61
C HIS A 111 -0.31 -6.85 -7.45
N HIS A 112 -0.36 -5.70 -6.79
CA HIS A 112 -0.38 -4.39 -7.44
C HIS A 112 0.81 -4.18 -8.39
N HIS A 113 2.05 -4.41 -7.91
CA HIS A 113 3.27 -4.28 -8.72
C HIS A 113 3.33 -5.26 -9.90
N ARG A 114 2.64 -6.40 -9.80
CA ARG A 114 2.57 -7.39 -10.88
C ARG A 114 1.53 -7.04 -11.94
N THR A 115 0.41 -6.44 -11.55
CA THR A 115 -0.71 -6.13 -12.46
C THR A 115 -0.72 -4.69 -12.95
N TYR A 116 0.05 -3.81 -12.32
CA TYR A 116 0.11 -2.37 -12.61
C TYR A 116 -1.26 -1.67 -12.55
N SER A 117 -2.22 -2.25 -11.83
CA SER A 117 -3.60 -1.75 -11.75
C SER A 117 -4.36 -2.40 -10.60
N GLY A 118 -5.23 -1.63 -9.97
CA GLY A 118 -5.98 -2.02 -8.76
C GLY A 118 -5.17 -1.87 -7.48
N ASN A 119 -5.70 -2.30 -6.34
CA ASN A 119 -4.96 -2.42 -5.07
C ASN A 119 -4.24 -1.12 -4.65
N TYR A 120 -4.97 0.00 -4.64
CA TYR A 120 -4.37 1.33 -4.47
C TYR A 120 -4.16 1.76 -3.02
N ALA A 121 -4.69 1.02 -2.04
CA ALA A 121 -4.52 1.31 -0.62
C ALA A 121 -3.05 1.37 -0.18
N SER A 122 -2.77 2.26 0.77
CA SER A 122 -1.48 2.36 1.46
C SER A 122 -1.39 1.29 2.56
N THR A 123 -2.41 1.28 3.42
CA THR A 123 -2.50 0.47 4.64
C THR A 123 -3.81 -0.32 4.66
N PHE A 124 -4.94 0.35 4.50
CA PHE A 124 -6.26 -0.26 4.67
C PHE A 124 -6.97 -0.47 3.32
N VAL A 125 -7.48 -1.68 3.06
CA VAL A 125 -8.10 -2.05 1.77
C VAL A 125 -9.57 -1.63 1.63
N TRP A 126 -10.12 -0.89 2.60
CA TRP A 126 -11.52 -0.48 2.65
C TRP A 126 -11.97 0.32 1.42
N LEU A 127 -11.17 1.26 0.93
CA LEU A 127 -11.49 2.01 -0.28
C LEU A 127 -11.40 1.12 -1.52
N ASP A 128 -10.42 0.23 -1.61
CA ASP A 128 -10.36 -0.74 -2.70
C ASP A 128 -11.58 -1.65 -2.74
N LYS A 129 -12.04 -2.15 -1.59
CA LYS A 129 -13.27 -2.94 -1.48
C LYS A 129 -14.50 -2.14 -1.87
N LEU A 130 -14.59 -0.88 -1.44
CA LEU A 130 -15.73 0.00 -1.71
C LEU A 130 -15.86 0.32 -3.21
N TYR A 131 -14.74 0.64 -3.87
CA TYR A 131 -14.71 1.02 -5.28
C TYR A 131 -14.41 -0.16 -6.22
N GLY A 132 -14.25 -1.36 -5.67
CA GLY A 132 -14.00 -2.58 -6.42
C GLY A 132 -12.64 -2.63 -7.12
N THR A 133 -11.64 -1.89 -6.64
CA THR A 133 -10.28 -1.87 -7.21
C THR A 133 -9.40 -3.04 -6.71
N ASP A 134 -9.89 -3.90 -5.83
CA ASP A 134 -9.23 -5.16 -5.40
C ASP A 134 -9.77 -6.44 -6.08
N GLN A 135 -10.67 -6.33 -7.07
CA GLN A 135 -11.32 -7.49 -7.68
C GLN A 135 -10.32 -8.51 -8.26
N SER A 136 -9.34 -8.02 -9.03
CA SER A 136 -8.27 -8.84 -9.60
C SER A 136 -7.49 -9.62 -8.53
N TYR A 137 -7.16 -8.97 -7.43
CA TYR A 137 -6.45 -9.59 -6.30
C TYR A 137 -7.30 -10.68 -5.63
N ARG A 138 -8.60 -10.42 -5.42
CA ARG A 138 -9.52 -11.39 -4.80
C ARG A 138 -9.68 -12.64 -5.64
N GLU A 139 -9.79 -12.48 -6.96
CA GLU A 139 -9.83 -13.59 -7.91
C GLU A 139 -8.52 -14.39 -7.91
N TRP A 140 -7.39 -13.69 -7.97
CA TRP A 140 -6.07 -14.31 -7.87
C TRP A 140 -5.91 -15.13 -6.59
N LYS A 141 -6.25 -14.56 -5.42
CA LYS A 141 -6.14 -15.25 -4.12
C LYS A 141 -7.06 -16.48 -4.05
N LYS A 142 -8.27 -16.40 -4.60
CA LYS A 142 -9.20 -17.54 -4.68
C LYS A 142 -8.61 -18.67 -5.54
N ASN A 143 -8.08 -18.33 -6.71
CA ASN A 143 -7.49 -19.32 -7.63
C ASN A 143 -6.24 -19.98 -7.06
N SER A 144 -5.38 -19.22 -6.37
CA SER A 144 -4.18 -19.75 -5.69
C SER A 144 -4.56 -20.77 -4.60
N ARG A 145 -5.54 -20.47 -3.76
CA ARG A 145 -6.04 -21.39 -2.72
C ARG A 145 -6.63 -22.68 -3.32
N MET A 146 -7.33 -22.58 -4.44
CA MET A 146 -7.87 -23.76 -5.13
C MET A 146 -6.74 -24.66 -5.65
N ARG A 147 -5.70 -24.08 -6.25
CA ARG A 147 -4.53 -24.82 -6.76
C ARG A 147 -3.77 -25.54 -5.64
N GLU A 148 -3.60 -24.90 -4.49
CA GLU A 148 -2.95 -25.51 -3.31
C GLU A 148 -3.74 -26.72 -2.80
N LYS A 149 -5.07 -26.61 -2.71
CA LYS A 149 -5.94 -27.74 -2.31
C LYS A 149 -5.85 -28.91 -3.27
N THR A 150 -5.82 -28.66 -4.57
CA THR A 150 -5.71 -29.73 -5.58
C THR A 150 -4.33 -30.40 -5.57
N LYS A 151 -3.26 -29.68 -5.24
CA LYS A 151 -1.90 -30.26 -5.14
C LYS A 151 -1.66 -31.07 -3.86
N GLY A 152 -2.47 -30.84 -2.83
CA GLY A 152 -2.39 -31.56 -1.55
C GLY A 152 -3.31 -32.78 -1.45
N MET A 153 -4.10 -33.07 -2.49
CA MET A 153 -4.88 -34.30 -2.69
C MET A 153 -4.09 -35.26 -3.58
#